data_AF-A0A2K8Q0C5-F1
#
_entry.id   AF-A0A2K8Q0C5-F1
#
_cell.length_a   1.000
_cell.length_b   1.000
_cell.length_c   1.000
_cell.angle_alpha   90.00
_cell.angle_beta   90.00
_cell.angle_gamma   90.00
#
_symmetry.space_group_name_H-M   'P 1'
#
loop_
_entity.id
_entity.type
_entity.pdbx_description
1 polymer ?
#
loop_
_entity_poly.entity_id
_entity_poly.type
_entity_poly.pdbx_seq_one_letter_code
_entity_poly.pdbx_strand_id
1 'polypeptide(L)'
;MKFIIHDIENFPFVEFKQDQAVPGYSPQWQLEMQEFLEMSSPFVIVYDQLSMQETPEDFKQRGLWLKNHKDELNQLCKAIICIEPDQEKRVAIRKMTEMAVKAFGIPYEIVNTREDAERIVDELIQV
;
A
#
# COMPACT_ATOMS: atom_id res chain seq x y z
N MET A 1 3.54 -18.68 -3.56
CA MET A 1 4.62 -17.68 -3.67
C MET A 1 5.27 -17.46 -2.29
N LYS A 2 6.48 -16.87 -2.21
CA LYS A 2 6.99 -16.29 -0.95
C LYS A 2 6.84 -14.77 -1.03
N PHE A 3 6.20 -14.17 -0.04
CA PHE A 3 6.14 -12.72 0.11
C PHE A 3 7.45 -12.18 0.69
N ILE A 4 7.94 -11.10 0.09
CA ILE A 4 9.20 -10.42 0.41
C ILE A 4 8.94 -8.93 0.67
N ILE A 5 8.09 -8.29 -0.14
CA ILE A 5 7.80 -6.86 -0.05
C ILE A 5 6.60 -6.58 0.84
N HIS A 6 5.59 -7.47 0.81
CA HIS A 6 4.40 -7.34 1.64
C HIS A 6 4.39 -8.40 2.74
N ASP A 7 4.53 -7.98 3.98
CA ASP A 7 4.39 -8.87 5.13
C ASP A 7 2.92 -9.08 5.46
N ILE A 8 2.52 -10.34 5.45
CA ILE A 8 1.15 -10.80 5.64
C ILE A 8 0.94 -11.52 6.97
N GLU A 9 1.91 -11.48 7.90
CA GLU A 9 1.79 -12.15 9.21
C GLU A 9 0.56 -11.68 10.00
N ASN A 10 0.15 -10.42 9.81
CA ASN A 10 -1.00 -9.80 10.47
C ASN A 10 -2.17 -9.52 9.51
N PHE A 11 -2.29 -10.28 8.42
CA PHE A 11 -3.37 -10.12 7.44
C PHE A 11 -4.74 -10.01 8.16
N PRO A 12 -5.59 -9.01 7.83
CA PRO A 12 -5.60 -8.15 6.64
C PRO A 12 -4.74 -6.87 6.72
N PHE A 13 -4.02 -6.66 7.82
CA PHE A 13 -2.99 -5.62 7.93
C PHE A 13 -1.73 -6.08 7.19
N VAL A 14 -1.47 -5.52 6.01
CA VAL A 14 -0.34 -5.91 5.17
C VAL A 14 0.74 -4.85 5.25
N GLU A 15 1.85 -5.13 5.92
CA GLU A 15 2.94 -4.17 6.07
C GLU A 15 3.83 -4.17 4.82
N PHE A 16 4.06 -3.01 4.21
CA PHE A 16 5.00 -2.85 3.12
C PHE A 16 6.42 -2.70 3.67
N LYS A 17 7.26 -3.71 3.46
CA LYS A 17 8.66 -3.76 3.90
C LYS A 17 9.55 -2.94 2.97
N GLN A 18 9.61 -1.64 3.28
CA GLN A 18 10.31 -0.64 2.48
C GLN A 18 11.81 -0.92 2.31
N ASP A 19 12.43 -1.58 3.29
CA ASP A 19 13.83 -2.02 3.25
C ASP A 19 14.06 -3.16 2.25
N GLN A 20 13.03 -3.90 1.90
CA GLN A 20 13.05 -4.96 0.88
C GLN A 20 12.70 -4.42 -0.52
N ALA A 21 12.10 -3.22 -0.61
CA ALA A 21 11.78 -2.54 -1.85
C ALA A 21 13.01 -1.83 -2.47
N VAL A 22 14.10 -2.57 -2.65
CA VAL A 22 15.35 -2.09 -3.26
C VAL A 22 15.21 -1.92 -4.79
N PRO A 23 16.09 -1.17 -5.48
CA PRO A 23 16.01 -1.00 -6.94
C PRO A 23 15.79 -2.31 -7.71
N GLY A 24 14.74 -2.34 -8.54
CA GLY A 24 14.32 -3.54 -9.27
C GLY A 24 13.33 -4.44 -8.53
N TYR A 25 12.72 -3.98 -7.43
CA TYR A 25 11.73 -4.75 -6.66
C TYR A 25 10.38 -4.91 -7.39
N SER A 26 10.08 -4.07 -8.38
CA SER A 26 8.75 -4.03 -9.01
C SER A 26 8.23 -5.36 -9.60
N PRO A 27 9.05 -6.27 -10.18
CA PRO A 27 8.56 -7.59 -10.61
C PRO A 27 8.07 -8.44 -9.44
N GLN A 28 8.80 -8.45 -8.32
CA GLN A 28 8.37 -9.19 -7.12
C GLN A 28 7.12 -8.56 -6.52
N TRP A 29 7.04 -7.22 -6.50
CA TRP A 29 5.84 -6.50 -6.07
C TRP A 29 4.61 -6.93 -6.90
N GLN A 30 4.74 -7.01 -8.22
CA GLN A 30 3.64 -7.41 -9.11
C GLN A 30 3.17 -8.84 -8.85
N LEU A 31 4.11 -9.78 -8.61
CA LEU A 31 3.78 -11.16 -8.27
C LEU A 31 2.98 -11.24 -6.96
N GLU A 32 3.40 -10.50 -5.94
CA GLU A 32 2.70 -10.46 -4.65
C GLU A 32 1.32 -9.80 -4.76
N MET A 33 1.19 -8.72 -5.54
CA MET A 33 -0.10 -8.09 -5.77
C MET A 33 -1.05 -9.00 -6.54
N GLN A 34 -0.56 -9.77 -7.51
CA GLN A 34 -1.34 -10.78 -8.22
C GLN A 34 -1.88 -11.85 -7.25
N GLU A 35 -1.06 -12.31 -6.31
CA GLU A 35 -1.49 -13.28 -5.29
C GLU A 35 -2.59 -12.69 -4.38
N PHE A 36 -2.56 -11.38 -4.07
CA PHE A 36 -3.67 -10.74 -3.35
C PHE A 36 -4.99 -10.75 -4.13
N LEU A 37 -4.94 -10.57 -5.46
CA LEU A 37 -6.13 -10.69 -6.31
C LEU A 37 -6.68 -12.12 -6.27
N GLU A 38 -5.79 -13.12 -6.37
CA GLU A 38 -6.16 -14.54 -6.33
C GLU A 38 -6.69 -14.99 -4.95
N MET A 39 -6.16 -14.44 -3.86
CA MET A 39 -6.69 -14.66 -2.50
C MET A 39 -8.12 -14.13 -2.34
N SER A 40 -8.53 -13.16 -3.18
CA SER A 40 -9.89 -12.60 -3.23
C SER A 40 -10.45 -12.19 -1.86
N SER A 41 -9.55 -11.74 -0.97
CA SER A 41 -9.87 -11.33 0.39
C SER A 41 -9.52 -9.85 0.59
N PRO A 42 -10.40 -9.05 1.23
CA PRO A 42 -10.10 -7.66 1.54
C PRO A 42 -8.82 -7.48 2.35
N PHE A 43 -8.05 -6.43 2.06
CA PHE A 43 -6.81 -6.10 2.77
C PHE A 43 -6.51 -4.60 2.74
N VAL A 44 -5.54 -4.19 3.56
CA VAL A 44 -5.04 -2.82 3.62
C VAL A 44 -3.52 -2.85 3.61
N ILE A 45 -2.90 -2.07 2.72
CA ILE A 45 -1.43 -1.92 2.69
C ILE A 45 -1.03 -0.81 3.66
N VAL A 46 -0.04 -1.07 4.51
CA VAL A 46 0.41 -0.14 5.54
C VAL A 46 1.91 0.15 5.39
N TYR A 47 2.26 1.42 5.33
CA TYR A 47 3.63 1.93 5.37
C TYR A 47 3.91 2.45 6.78
N ASP A 48 4.95 1.92 7.44
CA ASP A 48 5.51 2.53 8.65
C ASP A 48 6.60 3.55 8.25
N GLN A 49 6.28 4.84 8.41
CA GLN A 49 7.13 5.98 8.04
C GLN A 49 7.60 5.91 6.59
N LEU A 50 6.72 6.35 5.68
CA LEU A 50 6.98 6.32 4.24
C LEU A 50 8.33 6.96 3.88
N SER A 51 9.16 6.17 3.22
CA SER A 51 10.45 6.55 2.65
C SER A 51 10.31 6.59 1.13
N MET A 52 10.66 7.73 0.53
CA MET A 52 10.56 7.92 -0.92
C MET A 52 11.82 7.42 -1.63
N GLN A 53 12.02 6.11 -1.64
CA GLN A 53 13.16 5.48 -2.28
C GLN A 53 12.70 4.53 -3.38
N GLU A 54 12.11 5.08 -4.44
CA GLU A 54 11.69 4.32 -5.61
C GLU A 54 12.41 4.81 -6.86
N THR A 55 12.88 3.87 -7.69
CA THR A 55 13.50 4.23 -8.97
C THR A 55 12.43 4.62 -10.00
N PRO A 56 12.74 5.48 -10.99
CA PRO A 56 11.79 5.80 -12.06
C PRO A 56 11.32 4.57 -12.85
N GLU A 57 12.18 3.56 -12.99
CA GLU A 57 11.85 2.28 -13.66
C GLU A 57 10.78 1.52 -12.88
N ASP A 58 11.00 1.33 -11.57
CA ASP A 58 10.05 0.64 -10.69
C ASP A 58 8.72 1.38 -10.60
N PHE A 59 8.76 2.71 -10.44
CA PHE A 59 7.56 3.56 -10.40
C PHE A 59 6.72 3.38 -11.67
N LYS A 60 7.37 3.41 -12.85
CA LYS A 60 6.70 3.24 -14.14
C LYS A 60 6.08 1.84 -14.26
N GLN A 61 6.81 0.80 -13.86
CA GLN A 61 6.37 -0.58 -13.94
C GLN A 61 5.17 -0.86 -13.01
N ARG A 62 5.22 -0.36 -11.76
CA ARG A 62 4.10 -0.41 -10.81
C ARG A 62 2.89 0.35 -11.33
N GLY A 63 3.09 1.57 -11.82
CA GLY A 63 2.01 2.39 -12.37
C GLY A 63 1.26 1.73 -13.53
N LEU A 64 1.99 1.04 -14.42
CA LEU A 64 1.38 0.28 -15.51
C LEU A 64 0.54 -0.90 -15.00
N TRP A 65 1.05 -1.64 -14.02
CA TRP A 65 0.31 -2.76 -13.42
C TRP A 65 -0.95 -2.28 -12.71
N LEU A 66 -0.85 -1.24 -11.87
CA LEU A 66 -1.99 -0.64 -11.17
C LEU A 66 -3.07 -0.16 -12.14
N LYS A 67 -2.67 0.44 -13.27
CA LYS A 67 -3.62 0.86 -14.31
C LYS A 67 -4.39 -0.32 -14.91
N ASN A 68 -3.73 -1.46 -15.12
CA ASN A 68 -4.34 -2.63 -15.76
C ASN A 68 -5.22 -3.46 -14.80
N HIS A 69 -4.98 -3.38 -13.49
CA HIS A 69 -5.70 -4.18 -12.47
C HIS A 69 -6.56 -3.32 -11.53
N LYS A 70 -6.76 -2.04 -11.89
CA LYS A 70 -7.40 -1.04 -11.04
C LYS A 70 -8.74 -1.50 -10.47
N ASP A 71 -9.63 -2.02 -11.31
CA ASP A 71 -11.01 -2.29 -10.90
C ASP A 71 -11.09 -3.46 -9.92
N GLU A 72 -10.34 -4.53 -10.16
CA GLU A 72 -10.24 -5.68 -9.26
C GLU A 72 -9.55 -5.30 -7.95
N LEU A 73 -8.46 -4.54 -8.05
CA LEU A 73 -7.72 -4.10 -6.88
C LEU A 73 -8.57 -3.19 -5.97
N ASN A 74 -9.39 -2.29 -6.52
CA ASN A 74 -10.28 -1.44 -5.72
C ASN A 74 -11.39 -2.22 -4.99
N GLN A 75 -11.69 -3.45 -5.40
CA GLN A 75 -12.62 -4.30 -4.67
C GLN A 75 -11.98 -4.91 -3.42
N LEU A 76 -10.67 -5.17 -3.46
CA LEU A 76 -9.93 -5.93 -2.45
C LEU A 76 -9.06 -5.05 -1.55
N CYS A 77 -8.26 -4.15 -2.11
CA CYS A 77 -7.43 -3.21 -1.35
C CYS A 77 -8.29 -2.04 -0.88
N LYS A 78 -8.70 -2.09 0.40
CA LYS A 78 -9.66 -1.12 0.97
C LYS A 78 -9.03 0.24 1.24
N ALA A 79 -7.74 0.29 1.52
CA ALA A 79 -6.98 1.52 1.67
C ALA A 79 -5.46 1.26 1.59
N ILE A 80 -4.71 2.34 1.43
CA ILE A 80 -3.31 2.43 1.83
C ILE A 80 -3.24 3.32 3.07
N ILE A 81 -2.51 2.89 4.11
CA ILE A 81 -2.29 3.68 5.31
C ILE A 81 -0.80 4.01 5.43
N CYS A 82 -0.46 5.26 5.77
CA CYS A 82 0.87 5.62 6.23
C CYS A 82 0.83 6.00 7.71
N ILE A 83 1.64 5.33 8.51
CA ILE A 83 1.92 5.71 9.89
C ILE A 83 3.06 6.74 9.85
N GLU A 84 2.83 7.93 10.38
CA GLU A 84 3.84 8.98 10.45
C GLU A 84 3.60 9.84 11.70
N PRO A 85 4.46 9.70 12.74
CA PRO A 85 4.32 10.46 13.99
C PRO A 85 4.51 11.97 13.82
N ASP A 86 5.29 12.41 12.83
CA ASP A 86 5.55 13.82 12.57
C ASP A 86 4.37 14.49 11.84
N GLN A 87 3.78 15.50 12.47
CA GLN A 87 2.62 16.19 11.93
C GLN A 87 2.89 16.92 10.61
N GLU A 88 4.06 17.54 10.44
CA GLU A 88 4.40 18.26 9.21
C GLU A 88 4.59 17.28 8.06
N LYS A 89 5.25 16.14 8.31
CA LYS A 89 5.38 15.07 7.32
C LYS A 89 4.02 14.47 6.96
N ARG A 90 3.10 14.29 7.91
CA ARG A 90 1.73 13.85 7.59
C ARG A 90 1.04 14.75 6.58
N VAL A 91 1.19 16.08 6.72
CA VAL A 91 0.63 17.06 5.78
C VAL A 91 1.29 16.95 4.41
N ALA A 92 2.61 16.77 4.36
CA ALA A 92 3.35 16.61 3.11
C ALA A 92 2.92 15.33 2.36
N ILE A 93 2.84 14.20 3.06
CA ILE A 93 2.42 12.91 2.50
C ILE A 93 0.99 13.01 1.93
N ARG A 94 0.05 13.61 2.67
CA ARG A 94 -1.33 13.81 2.20
C ARG A 94 -1.36 14.52 0.84
N LYS A 95 -0.65 15.64 0.69
CA LYS A 95 -0.62 16.41 -0.56
C LYS A 95 -0.03 15.60 -1.72
N MET A 96 1.02 14.85 -1.43
CA MET A 96 1.76 14.07 -2.42
C MET A 96 0.96 12.88 -2.96
N THR A 97 0.12 12.25 -2.13
CA THR A 97 -0.66 11.06 -2.52
C THR A 97 -1.97 11.39 -3.24
N GLU A 98 -2.46 12.65 -3.20
CA GLU A 98 -3.71 13.07 -3.84
C GLU A 98 -3.81 12.65 -5.32
N MET A 99 -2.72 12.80 -6.08
CA MET A 99 -2.69 12.43 -7.49
C MET A 99 -2.78 10.91 -7.70
N ALA A 100 -2.15 10.13 -6.83
CA ALA A 100 -2.21 8.67 -6.87
C ALA A 100 -3.62 8.17 -6.53
N VAL A 101 -4.27 8.75 -5.51
CA VAL A 101 -5.67 8.45 -5.16
C VAL A 101 -6.59 8.73 -6.33
N LYS A 102 -6.45 9.89 -7.00
CA LYS A 102 -7.25 10.22 -8.19
C LYS A 102 -7.00 9.25 -9.35
N ALA A 103 -5.74 8.84 -9.56
CA ALA A 103 -5.37 7.95 -10.65
C ALA A 103 -5.90 6.52 -10.43
N PHE A 104 -5.71 5.97 -9.23
CA PHE A 104 -5.90 4.55 -8.95
C PHE A 104 -7.14 4.22 -8.11
N GLY A 105 -7.76 5.19 -7.46
CA GLY A 105 -9.04 5.03 -6.75
C GLY A 105 -8.93 4.48 -5.33
N ILE A 106 -7.76 4.01 -4.91
CA ILE A 106 -7.55 3.44 -3.57
C ILE A 106 -7.43 4.59 -2.56
N PRO A 107 -8.26 4.62 -1.49
CA PRO A 107 -8.14 5.60 -0.42
C PRO A 107 -6.76 5.59 0.22
N TYR A 108 -6.27 6.75 0.65
CA TYR A 108 -4.98 6.89 1.31
C TYR A 108 -5.14 7.63 2.65
N GLU A 109 -4.93 6.91 3.75
CA GLU A 109 -5.01 7.44 5.11
C GLU A 109 -3.62 7.68 5.70
N ILE A 110 -3.50 8.72 6.53
CA ILE A 110 -2.24 9.08 7.16
C ILE A 110 -2.50 9.28 8.65
N VAL A 111 -1.97 8.38 9.47
CA VAL A 111 -2.23 8.30 10.91
C VAL A 111 -0.97 8.55 11.72
N ASN A 112 -1.14 8.81 13.02
CA ASN A 112 -0.04 9.10 13.92
C ASN A 112 0.65 7.81 14.41
N THR A 113 -0.12 6.77 14.68
CA THR A 113 0.36 5.56 15.35
C THR A 113 -0.04 4.28 14.63
N ARG A 114 0.63 3.18 14.96
CA ARG A 114 0.24 1.84 14.51
C ARG A 114 -1.14 1.44 15.03
N GLU A 115 -1.47 1.77 16.28
CA GLU A 115 -2.79 1.48 16.87
C GLU A 115 -3.92 2.20 16.10
N ASP A 116 -3.69 3.44 15.66
CA ASP A 116 -4.64 4.14 14.77
C ASP A 116 -4.83 3.41 13.43
N ALA A 117 -3.74 2.88 12.86
CA ALA A 117 -3.81 2.11 11.61
C ALA A 117 -4.59 0.82 11.79
N GLU A 118 -4.28 0.05 12.84
CA GLU A 118 -4.97 -1.21 13.17
C GLU A 118 -6.48 -0.99 13.37
N ARG A 119 -6.87 0.06 14.09
CA ARG A 119 -8.28 0.43 14.25
C ARG A 119 -8.96 0.72 12.91
N ILE A 120 -8.31 1.48 12.02
CA ILE A 120 -8.87 1.77 10.69
C ILE A 120 -8.98 0.49 9.85
N VAL A 121 -8.00 -0.41 9.93
CA VAL A 121 -8.07 -1.71 9.23
C VAL A 121 -9.29 -2.49 9.70
N ASP A 122 -9.50 -2.61 11.01
CA ASP A 122 -10.68 -3.31 11.55
C ASP A 122 -12.00 -2.69 11.06
N GLU A 123 -12.08 -1.35 11.04
CA GLU A 123 -13.25 -0.63 10.54
C GLU A 123 -13.52 -0.88 9.04
N LEU A 124 -12.47 -0.99 8.22
CA LEU A 124 -12.59 -1.17 6.76
C LEU A 124 -12.90 -2.60 6.34
N ILE A 125 -12.50 -3.59 7.14
CA ILE A 125 -12.65 -5.02 6.81
C ILE A 125 -13.98 -5.59 7.29
N GLN A 126 -14.62 -4.99 8.29
CA GLN A 126 -15.93 -5.41 8.80
C GLN A 126 -17.12 -5.04 7.89
N VAL A 127 -16.87 -4.42 6.72
CA VAL A 127 -17.88 -3.88 5.79
C VAL A 127 -18.16 -4.82 4.62
#